data_AF-A0A7K0BHD7-F1
#
_entry.id   AF-A0A7K0BHD7-F1
#
_cell.length_a   1.000
_cell.length_b   1.000
_cell.length_c   1.000
_cell.angle_alpha   90.00
_cell.angle_beta   90.00
_cell.angle_gamma   90.00
#
_symmetry.space_group_name_H-M   'P 1'
#
loop_
_entity.id
_entity.type
_entity.pdbx_description
1 polymer ?
#
loop_
_entity_poly.entity_id
_entity_poly.type
_entity_poly.pdbx_seq_one_letter_code
_entity_poly.pdbx_strand_id
1 'polypeptide(L)'
;MKKFLLLAVAFLGFAANAQVDKIYKHSGEVVEGKVLRLDEYTVVFKYDGEDAENTFGKYAIEKIVYGKTGRVEEVTEKIIINGEADWEKVVILEDKSYIAGLKKGGEVRGKTGLINFQTGNTGDKKAQKKLKMDAAKQGCPFILLTADKTTVGANSNALGGSQAIKTGVSYKY
;
A
#
# COMPACT_ATOMS: atom_id res chain seq x y z
N MET A 1 5.79 7.38 -57.28
CA MET A 1 4.89 8.15 -56.39
C MET A 1 3.98 7.25 -55.55
N LYS A 2 3.21 6.30 -56.13
CA LYS A 2 2.33 5.39 -55.36
C LYS A 2 3.05 4.53 -54.29
N LYS A 3 4.29 4.10 -54.55
CA LYS A 3 5.11 3.30 -53.60
C LYS A 3 5.65 4.11 -52.39
N PHE A 4 5.85 5.42 -52.55
CA PHE A 4 6.29 6.30 -51.46
C PHE A 4 5.14 6.70 -50.52
N LEU A 5 3.92 6.85 -51.07
CA LEU A 5 2.72 7.10 -50.28
C LEU A 5 2.41 5.91 -49.34
N LEU A 6 2.63 4.69 -49.81
CA LEU A 6 2.37 3.46 -49.05
C LEU A 6 3.35 3.30 -47.87
N LEU A 7 4.59 3.77 -48.02
CA LEU A 7 5.60 3.76 -46.97
C LEU A 7 5.32 4.82 -45.89
N ALA A 8 4.81 6.00 -46.28
CA ALA A 8 4.41 7.04 -45.33
C ALA A 8 3.19 6.64 -44.46
N VAL A 9 2.24 5.89 -45.03
CA VAL A 9 1.08 5.35 -44.29
C VAL A 9 1.50 4.25 -43.31
N ALA A 10 2.52 3.44 -43.66
CA ALA A 10 3.05 2.41 -42.77
C ALA A 10 3.76 3.00 -41.52
N PHE A 11 4.39 4.17 -41.64
CA PHE A 11 5.04 4.85 -40.50
C PHE A 11 4.05 5.56 -39.56
N LEU A 12 2.88 5.99 -40.06
CA LEU A 12 1.83 6.60 -39.23
C LEU A 12 1.19 5.61 -38.24
N GLY A 13 1.20 4.31 -38.55
CA GLY A 13 0.68 3.27 -37.66
C GLY A 13 1.51 3.04 -36.39
N PHE A 14 2.81 3.36 -36.40
CA PHE A 14 3.68 3.17 -35.24
C PHE A 14 3.62 4.34 -34.23
N ALA A 15 3.25 5.54 -34.66
CA ALA A 15 3.18 6.72 -33.79
C ALA A 15 1.99 6.70 -32.81
N ALA A 16 0.98 5.86 -33.04
CA ALA A 16 -0.22 5.79 -32.20
C ALA A 16 0.03 5.14 -30.82
N ASN A 17 1.07 4.30 -30.68
CA ASN A 17 1.35 3.57 -29.44
C ASN A 17 2.06 4.41 -28.36
N ALA A 18 2.38 5.68 -28.64
CA ALA A 18 3.08 6.56 -27.69
C ALA A 18 2.15 7.38 -26.79
N GLN A 19 0.82 7.19 -26.83
CA GLN A 19 -0.12 8.05 -26.11
C GLN A 19 -0.61 7.55 -24.75
N VAL A 20 -0.37 6.29 -24.39
CA VAL A 20 -0.91 5.68 -23.17
C VAL A 20 0.03 5.91 -21.98
N ASP A 21 -0.52 6.28 -20.82
CA ASP A 21 0.27 6.45 -19.61
C ASP A 21 0.67 5.07 -19.04
N LYS A 22 1.80 5.02 -18.35
CA LYS A 22 2.32 3.79 -17.72
C LYS A 22 2.47 3.99 -16.23
N ILE A 23 1.77 3.19 -15.45
CA ILE A 23 1.83 3.16 -13.99
C ILE A 23 2.73 2.00 -13.58
N TYR A 24 3.90 2.31 -13.04
CA TYR A 24 4.86 1.32 -12.57
C TYR A 24 4.59 1.02 -11.09
N LYS A 25 4.23 -0.22 -10.78
CA LYS A 25 4.01 -0.67 -9.39
C LYS A 25 5.31 -1.16 -8.77
N HIS A 26 5.40 -1.03 -7.44
CA HIS A 26 6.49 -1.60 -6.64
C HIS A 26 6.57 -3.14 -6.71
N SER A 27 5.49 -3.78 -7.16
CA SER A 27 5.41 -5.22 -7.43
C SER A 27 6.18 -5.65 -8.69
N GLY A 28 6.57 -4.70 -9.54
CA GLY A 28 7.17 -4.94 -10.86
C GLY A 28 6.14 -4.98 -12.01
N GLU A 29 4.85 -4.92 -11.70
CA GLU A 29 3.78 -4.83 -12.69
C GLU A 29 3.72 -3.43 -13.31
N VAL A 30 3.54 -3.35 -14.62
CA VAL A 30 3.28 -2.11 -15.34
C VAL A 30 1.84 -2.14 -15.83
N VAL A 31 1.06 -1.14 -15.42
CA VAL A 31 -0.32 -0.96 -15.86
C VAL A 31 -0.35 0.13 -16.92
N GLU A 32 -0.85 -0.21 -18.09
CA GLU A 32 -1.10 0.74 -19.17
C GLU A 32 -2.53 1.26 -19.09
N GLY A 33 -2.67 2.58 -19.11
CA GLY A 33 -3.97 3.22 -18.97
C GLY A 33 -3.86 4.73 -19.02
N LYS A 34 -4.99 5.41 -18.80
CA LYS A 34 -5.04 6.87 -18.70
C LYS A 34 -5.17 7.30 -17.25
N VAL A 35 -4.21 8.04 -16.74
CA VAL A 35 -4.30 8.63 -15.40
C VAL A 35 -5.27 9.82 -15.46
N LEU A 36 -6.32 9.77 -14.64
CA LEU A 36 -7.34 10.81 -14.59
C LEU A 36 -7.00 11.88 -13.55
N ARG A 37 -6.64 11.44 -12.34
CA ARG A 37 -6.24 12.32 -11.24
C ARG A 37 -5.39 11.58 -10.20
N LEU A 38 -4.57 12.37 -9.50
CA LEU A 38 -3.87 11.94 -8.30
C LEU A 38 -4.54 12.64 -7.13
N ASP A 39 -5.15 11.86 -6.24
CA ASP A 39 -5.68 12.33 -4.96
C ASP A 39 -4.57 12.25 -3.89
N GLU A 40 -4.88 12.54 -2.63
CA GLU A 40 -3.85 12.60 -1.56
C GLU A 40 -3.09 11.27 -1.42
N TYR A 41 -3.81 10.14 -1.36
CA TYR A 41 -3.25 8.80 -1.15
C TYR A 41 -3.61 7.79 -2.23
N THR A 42 -4.34 8.20 -3.27
CA THR A 42 -4.81 7.32 -4.33
C THR A 42 -4.56 7.90 -5.72
N VAL A 43 -4.52 7.03 -6.71
CA VAL A 43 -4.44 7.38 -8.13
C VAL A 43 -5.65 6.78 -8.83
N VAL A 44 -6.43 7.62 -9.49
CA VAL A 44 -7.59 7.21 -10.28
C VAL A 44 -7.19 7.17 -11.75
N PHE A 45 -7.47 6.05 -12.39
CA PHE A 45 -7.07 5.78 -13.77
C PHE A 45 -8.12 4.94 -14.49
N LYS A 46 -8.01 4.85 -15.82
CA LYS A 46 -8.76 3.90 -16.64
C LYS A 46 -7.78 2.97 -17.34
N TYR A 47 -8.11 1.68 -17.43
CA TYR A 47 -7.32 0.77 -18.27
C TYR A 47 -7.43 1.18 -19.74
N ASP A 48 -6.40 0.87 -20.52
CA ASP A 48 -6.45 1.11 -21.96
C ASP A 48 -7.59 0.31 -22.60
N GLY A 49 -8.39 0.98 -23.44
CA GLY A 49 -9.58 0.39 -24.04
C GLY A 49 -10.81 0.23 -23.13
N GLU A 50 -10.75 0.66 -21.86
CA GLU A 50 -11.88 0.61 -20.93
C GLU A 50 -12.34 2.01 -20.49
N ASP A 51 -13.65 2.16 -20.28
CA ASP A 51 -14.24 3.40 -19.75
C ASP A 51 -14.39 3.40 -18.22
N ALA A 52 -14.17 2.25 -17.58
CA ALA A 52 -14.31 2.08 -16.14
C ALA A 52 -13.18 2.78 -15.37
N GLU A 53 -13.55 3.53 -14.34
CA GLU A 53 -12.59 4.14 -13.42
C GLU A 53 -12.13 3.13 -12.38
N ASN A 54 -10.81 3.05 -12.22
CA ASN A 54 -10.12 2.18 -11.31
C ASN A 54 -9.24 3.01 -10.38
N THR A 55 -8.90 2.46 -9.21
CA THR A 55 -8.13 3.16 -8.19
C THR A 55 -7.03 2.27 -7.64
N PHE A 56 -5.83 2.84 -7.54
CA PHE A 56 -4.72 2.27 -6.78
C PHE A 56 -4.37 3.19 -5.61
N GLY A 57 -3.93 2.59 -4.50
CA GLY A 57 -3.26 3.33 -3.43
C GLY A 57 -1.86 3.72 -3.88
N LYS A 58 -1.42 4.94 -3.53
CA LYS A 58 -0.08 5.45 -3.89
C LYS A 58 1.04 4.56 -3.39
N TYR A 59 0.85 3.91 -2.24
CA TYR A 59 1.82 2.94 -1.69
C TYR A 59 2.09 1.75 -2.61
N ALA A 60 1.23 1.44 -3.57
CA ALA A 60 1.48 0.38 -4.54
C ALA A 60 2.31 0.86 -5.75
N ILE A 61 2.49 2.18 -5.93
CA ILE A 61 3.01 2.80 -7.16
C ILE A 61 4.39 3.39 -6.91
N GLU A 62 5.34 2.99 -7.75
CA GLU A 62 6.69 3.57 -7.79
C GLU A 62 6.67 4.91 -8.53
N LYS A 63 6.22 4.89 -9.79
CA LYS A 63 6.19 6.07 -10.65
C LYS A 63 5.12 5.98 -11.73
N ILE A 64 4.78 7.13 -12.29
CA ILE A 64 3.90 7.27 -13.44
C ILE A 64 4.70 7.91 -14.57
N VAL A 65 4.59 7.36 -15.77
CA VAL A 65 5.13 7.93 -17.00
C VAL A 65 3.96 8.34 -17.88
N TYR A 66 3.79 9.64 -18.08
CA TYR A 66 2.69 10.18 -18.88
C TYR A 66 3.00 10.04 -20.36
N GLY A 67 2.18 9.29 -21.11
CA GLY A 67 2.45 8.94 -22.51
C GLY A 67 2.59 10.17 -23.40
N LYS A 68 1.68 11.14 -23.22
CA LYS A 68 1.64 12.36 -24.05
C LYS A 68 2.85 13.29 -23.91
N THR A 69 3.42 13.38 -22.71
CA THR A 69 4.48 14.35 -22.40
C THR A 69 5.83 13.70 -22.13
N GLY A 70 5.86 12.39 -21.90
CA GLY A 70 7.03 11.67 -21.39
C GLY A 70 7.40 12.05 -19.96
N ARG A 71 6.61 12.88 -19.27
CA ARG A 71 6.89 13.31 -17.90
C ARG A 71 6.88 12.11 -16.99
N VAL A 72 7.89 12.02 -16.12
CA VAL A 72 7.96 11.02 -15.05
C VAL A 72 7.56 11.70 -13.74
N GLU A 73 6.64 11.09 -13.02
CA GLU A 73 6.24 11.50 -11.67
C GLU A 73 6.50 10.34 -10.71
N GLU A 74 7.45 10.53 -9.81
CA GLU A 74 7.71 9.59 -8.72
C GLU A 74 6.59 9.71 -7.68
N VAL A 75 5.99 8.58 -7.31
CA VAL A 75 4.78 8.57 -6.47
C VAL A 75 5.12 8.19 -5.04
N THR A 76 5.78 7.04 -4.83
CA THR A 76 6.28 6.63 -3.52
C THR A 76 7.56 5.82 -3.63
N GLU A 77 8.37 5.83 -2.58
CA GLU A 77 9.53 4.95 -2.44
C GLU A 77 9.14 3.56 -1.94
N LYS A 78 9.95 2.55 -2.33
CA LYS A 78 9.75 1.17 -1.91
C LYS A 78 10.26 0.95 -0.49
N ILE A 79 9.41 0.44 0.39
CA ILE A 79 9.74 0.06 1.75
C ILE A 79 10.25 -1.38 1.76
N ILE A 80 11.52 -1.57 2.10
CA ILE A 80 12.15 -2.89 2.19
C ILE A 80 12.21 -3.33 3.66
N ILE A 81 11.63 -4.50 3.93
CA ILE A 81 11.64 -5.18 5.23
C ILE A 81 12.47 -6.45 5.09
N ASN A 82 13.61 -6.52 5.78
CA ASN A 82 14.50 -7.69 5.76
C ASN A 82 14.25 -8.64 6.95
N GLY A 83 13.56 -8.19 7.98
CA GLY A 83 13.21 -9.01 9.14
C GLY A 83 12.57 -8.20 10.26
N GLU A 84 12.35 -8.86 11.41
CA GLU A 84 11.66 -8.27 12.58
C GLU A 84 12.27 -6.94 13.05
N ALA A 85 13.59 -6.77 12.91
CA ALA A 85 14.29 -5.55 13.31
C ALA A 85 13.82 -4.30 12.54
N ASP A 86 13.32 -4.48 11.31
CA ASP A 86 12.82 -3.41 10.45
C ASP A 86 11.38 -2.98 10.79
N TRP A 87 10.83 -3.38 11.95
CA TRP A 87 9.46 -3.07 12.38
C TRP A 87 9.13 -1.56 12.36
N GLU A 88 10.11 -0.67 12.53
CA GLU A 88 9.89 0.78 12.49
C GLU A 88 9.49 1.28 11.10
N LYS A 89 9.97 0.60 10.04
CA LYS A 89 9.63 0.90 8.64
C LYS A 89 8.21 0.45 8.28
N VAL A 90 7.58 -0.40 9.10
CA VAL A 90 6.22 -0.87 8.85
C VAL A 90 5.21 0.26 9.08
N VAL A 91 4.41 0.54 8.07
CA VAL A 91 3.39 1.59 8.07
C VAL A 91 2.02 0.98 8.38
N ILE A 92 1.29 1.63 9.28
CA ILE A 92 -0.11 1.30 9.54
C ILE A 92 -0.96 2.16 8.63
N LEU A 93 -1.80 1.52 7.84
CA LEU A 93 -2.76 2.14 6.94
C LEU A 93 -4.12 2.17 7.65
N GLU A 94 -4.76 3.33 7.67
CA GLU A 94 -6.04 3.54 8.36
C GLU A 94 -7.24 3.34 7.43
N ASP A 95 -7.04 3.43 6.11
CA ASP A 95 -8.09 3.35 5.10
C ASP A 95 -7.88 2.16 4.15
N LYS A 96 -9.00 1.54 3.73
CA LYS A 96 -9.01 0.42 2.78
C LYS A 96 -8.62 0.82 1.36
N SER A 97 -8.77 2.09 0.99
CA SER A 97 -8.34 2.60 -0.32
C SER A 97 -6.82 2.57 -0.47
N TYR A 98 -6.07 2.67 0.64
CA TYR A 98 -4.60 2.74 0.60
C TYR A 98 -3.95 1.38 0.33
N ILE A 99 -4.69 0.29 0.59
CA ILE A 99 -4.26 -1.08 0.28
C ILE A 99 -4.63 -1.51 -1.15
N ALA A 100 -5.32 -0.65 -1.93
CA ALA A 100 -5.68 -0.97 -3.30
C ALA A 100 -4.42 -1.13 -4.16
N GLY A 101 -4.24 -2.31 -4.76
CA GLY A 101 -3.03 -2.66 -5.51
C GLY A 101 -1.93 -3.34 -4.68
N LEU A 102 -2.12 -3.48 -3.36
CA LEU A 102 -1.25 -4.31 -2.52
C LEU A 102 -1.81 -5.74 -2.39
N LYS A 103 -0.92 -6.70 -2.20
CA LYS A 103 -1.25 -8.11 -1.95
C LYS A 103 -1.47 -8.35 -0.47
N LYS A 104 -2.59 -9.00 -0.16
CA LYS A 104 -2.94 -9.43 1.20
C LYS A 104 -1.94 -10.48 1.69
N GLY A 105 -1.38 -10.25 2.87
CA GLY A 105 -0.56 -11.18 3.63
C GLY A 105 -1.40 -11.95 4.67
N GLY A 106 -0.79 -12.21 5.82
CA GLY A 106 -1.44 -12.86 6.96
C GLY A 106 -2.07 -11.88 7.94
N GLU A 107 -2.87 -12.43 8.86
CA GLU A 107 -3.29 -11.69 10.06
C GLU A 107 -2.08 -11.44 10.96
N VAL A 108 -2.07 -10.28 11.61
CA VAL A 108 -1.02 -9.86 12.54
C VAL A 108 -1.64 -9.42 13.85
N ARG A 109 -0.95 -9.69 14.97
CA ARG A 109 -1.47 -9.38 16.30
C ARG A 109 -0.40 -8.89 17.26
N GLY A 110 -0.66 -7.73 17.87
CA GLY A 110 0.13 -7.18 18.97
C GLY A 110 -0.66 -7.19 20.28
N LYS A 111 -0.09 -7.74 21.36
CA LYS A 111 -0.72 -7.73 22.69
C LYS A 111 0.26 -7.39 23.82
N THR A 112 -0.20 -6.62 24.81
CA THR A 112 0.57 -6.40 26.05
C THR A 112 0.45 -7.59 27.01
N GLY A 113 1.29 -7.62 28.05
CA GLY A 113 1.16 -8.61 29.13
C GLY A 113 -0.11 -8.38 29.95
N LEU A 114 -0.58 -9.45 30.63
CA LEU A 114 -1.81 -9.45 31.43
C LEU A 114 -1.66 -8.67 32.75
N ILE A 115 -0.46 -8.66 33.34
CA ILE A 115 -0.08 -7.79 34.45
C ILE A 115 0.64 -6.60 33.85
N ASN A 116 0.00 -5.43 33.89
CA ASN A 116 0.57 -4.22 33.33
C ASN A 116 0.30 -3.01 34.23
N PHE A 117 1.26 -2.65 35.09
CA PHE A 117 1.21 -1.46 35.94
C PHE A 117 1.37 -0.13 35.17
N GLN A 118 1.21 -0.16 33.85
CA GLN A 118 1.49 0.98 32.99
C GLN A 118 0.20 1.73 32.65
N THR A 119 0.31 3.05 32.50
CA THR A 119 -0.75 3.90 31.95
C THR A 119 -1.15 3.44 30.55
N GLY A 120 -2.42 3.59 30.16
CA GLY A 120 -2.97 3.07 28.89
C GLY A 120 -2.14 3.42 27.65
N ASN A 121 -1.55 4.61 27.62
CA ASN A 121 -0.71 5.08 26.50
C ASN A 121 0.58 4.25 26.30
N THR A 122 1.16 3.69 27.37
CA THR A 122 2.37 2.85 27.27
C THR A 122 2.04 1.45 26.79
N GLY A 123 0.87 0.93 27.18
CA GLY A 123 0.36 -0.35 26.69
C GLY A 123 0.10 -0.32 25.18
N ASP A 124 -0.50 0.77 24.70
CA ASP A 124 -0.81 0.96 23.29
C ASP A 124 0.43 0.91 22.39
N LYS A 125 1.46 1.67 22.74
CA LYS A 125 2.76 1.68 22.03
C LYS A 125 3.42 0.30 21.99
N LYS A 126 3.32 -0.48 23.08
CA LYS A 126 3.86 -1.86 23.12
C LYS A 126 3.07 -2.82 22.25
N ALA A 127 1.73 -2.72 22.25
CA ALA A 127 0.88 -3.52 21.36
C ALA A 127 1.18 -3.17 19.90
N GLN A 128 1.28 -1.88 19.56
CA GLN A 128 1.63 -1.41 18.22
C GLN A 128 3.02 -1.88 17.78
N LYS A 129 4.04 -1.80 18.64
CA LYS A 129 5.39 -2.32 18.36
C LYS A 129 5.34 -3.80 18.00
N LYS A 130 4.66 -4.62 18.81
CA LYS A 130 4.52 -6.06 18.57
C LYS A 130 3.74 -6.38 17.30
N LEU A 131 2.72 -5.59 16.99
CA LEU A 131 1.95 -5.72 15.75
C LEU A 131 2.86 -5.47 14.53
N LYS A 132 3.65 -4.39 14.56
CA LYS A 132 4.61 -4.06 13.50
C LYS A 132 5.71 -5.12 13.36
N MET A 133 6.22 -5.65 14.47
CA MET A 133 7.18 -6.76 14.47
C MET A 133 6.61 -8.01 13.81
N ASP A 134 5.35 -8.35 14.09
CA ASP A 134 4.69 -9.51 13.51
C ASP A 134 4.50 -9.37 11.98
N ALA A 135 4.13 -8.17 11.50
CA ALA A 135 4.12 -7.87 10.06
C ALA A 135 5.52 -7.90 9.45
N ALA A 136 6.53 -7.38 10.15
CA ALA A 136 7.90 -7.36 9.68
C ALA A 136 8.48 -8.78 9.54
N LYS A 137 8.12 -9.71 10.44
CA LYS A 137 8.44 -11.15 10.30
C LYS A 137 7.87 -11.76 9.04
N GLN A 138 6.68 -11.32 8.64
CA GLN A 138 6.03 -11.75 7.40
C GLN A 138 6.59 -11.04 6.15
N GLY A 139 7.59 -10.16 6.29
CA GLY A 139 8.14 -9.37 5.20
C GLY A 139 7.14 -8.36 4.63
N CYS A 140 6.13 -7.97 5.42
CA CYS A 140 5.05 -7.11 4.98
C CYS A 140 5.25 -5.67 5.52
N PRO A 141 5.46 -4.68 4.64
CA PRO A 141 5.67 -3.29 5.05
C PRO A 141 4.40 -2.57 5.49
N PHE A 142 3.21 -3.10 5.23
CA PHE A 142 1.95 -2.41 5.52
C PHE A 142 1.03 -3.25 6.39
N ILE A 143 0.23 -2.57 7.23
CA ILE A 143 -0.81 -3.18 8.06
C ILE A 143 -2.09 -2.38 7.95
N LEU A 144 -3.22 -3.02 7.62
CA LEU A 144 -4.54 -2.46 7.86
C LEU A 144 -5.04 -2.90 9.24
N LEU A 145 -5.31 -1.96 10.14
CA LEU A 145 -5.88 -2.29 11.45
C LEU A 145 -7.32 -2.80 11.30
N THR A 146 -7.64 -3.89 11.99
CA THR A 146 -9.00 -4.48 12.02
C THR A 146 -9.66 -4.36 13.38
N ALA A 147 -8.88 -4.35 14.45
CA ALA A 147 -9.39 -4.05 15.78
C ALA A 147 -8.32 -3.43 16.67
N ASP A 148 -8.77 -2.54 17.53
CA ASP A 148 -8.00 -1.96 18.62
C ASP A 148 -8.85 -2.05 19.88
N LYS A 149 -8.42 -2.86 20.84
CA LYS A 149 -9.20 -3.17 22.05
C LYS A 149 -8.29 -3.10 23.26
N THR A 150 -8.81 -2.47 24.31
CA THR A 150 -8.24 -2.56 25.65
C THR A 150 -9.19 -3.35 26.53
N THR A 151 -8.71 -4.45 27.11
CA THR A 151 -9.51 -5.32 27.97
C THR A 151 -8.98 -5.28 29.40
N VAL A 152 -9.89 -5.17 30.37
CA VAL A 152 -9.60 -5.33 31.80
C VAL A 152 -10.04 -6.72 32.23
N GLY A 153 -9.22 -7.43 33.01
CA GLY A 153 -9.57 -8.77 33.52
C GLY A 153 -10.75 -8.74 34.51
N ALA A 154 -11.56 -9.79 34.56
CA ALA A 154 -12.73 -9.87 35.44
C ALA A 154 -12.42 -9.67 36.95
N ASN A 155 -11.20 -10.01 37.40
CA ASN A 155 -10.69 -9.77 38.77
C ASN A 155 -9.76 -8.55 38.89
N SER A 156 -9.62 -7.74 37.83
CA SER A 156 -8.58 -6.70 37.73
C SER A 156 -8.94 -5.34 38.31
N ASN A 157 -10.17 -5.16 38.82
CA ASN A 157 -10.56 -3.93 39.53
C ASN A 157 -9.76 -3.69 40.83
N ALA A 158 -8.96 -4.66 41.28
CA ALA A 158 -8.08 -4.53 42.44
C ALA A 158 -6.57 -4.34 42.11
N LEU A 159 -6.10 -4.66 40.89
CA LEU A 159 -4.66 -4.75 40.56
C LEU A 159 -4.29 -4.31 39.13
N GLY A 160 -4.98 -3.31 38.57
CA GLY A 160 -4.48 -2.57 37.38
C GLY A 160 -4.23 -3.39 36.12
N GLY A 161 -4.86 -4.56 35.97
CA GLY A 161 -4.63 -5.49 34.86
C GLY A 161 -5.35 -5.07 33.58
N SER A 162 -4.82 -4.07 32.88
CA SER A 162 -5.29 -3.65 31.56
C SER A 162 -4.39 -4.20 30.44
N GLN A 163 -5.00 -4.86 29.46
CA GLN A 163 -4.32 -5.42 28.28
C GLN A 163 -4.76 -4.70 27.01
N ALA A 164 -3.80 -4.13 26.28
CA ALA A 164 -4.02 -3.60 24.94
C ALA A 164 -3.78 -4.69 23.90
N ILE A 165 -4.71 -4.84 22.96
CA ILE A 165 -4.72 -5.82 21.89
C ILE A 165 -5.03 -5.09 20.59
N LYS A 166 -4.07 -5.11 19.66
CA LYS A 166 -4.26 -4.65 18.28
C LYS A 166 -4.20 -5.84 17.33
N THR A 167 -5.13 -5.91 16.40
CA THR A 167 -5.13 -6.89 15.32
C THR A 167 -5.23 -6.16 13.98
N GLY A 168 -4.61 -6.75 12.97
CA GLY A 168 -4.65 -6.22 11.62
C GLY A 168 -4.41 -7.29 10.58
N VAL A 169 -4.45 -6.88 9.32
CA VAL A 169 -4.06 -7.69 8.18
C VAL A 169 -2.83 -7.05 7.57
N SER A 170 -1.78 -7.84 7.35
CA SER A 170 -0.56 -7.38 6.72
C SER A 170 -0.69 -7.34 5.19
N TYR A 171 0.05 -6.46 4.54
CA TYR A 171 0.06 -6.30 3.09
C TYR A 171 1.50 -6.11 2.57
N LYS A 172 1.72 -6.57 1.34
CA LYS A 172 2.98 -6.45 0.60
C LYS A 172 2.71 -6.02 -0.84
N TYR A 173 3.77 -5.70 -1.58
CA TYR A 173 3.71 -5.41 -3.01
C TYR A 173 3.30 -6.63 -3.85
#